data_AF-A0A510E2B4-F1
#
_entry.id   AF-A0A510E2B4-F1
#
_cell.length_a   1.000
_cell.length_b   1.000
_cell.length_c   1.000
_cell.angle_alpha   90.00
_cell.angle_beta   90.00
_cell.angle_gamma   90.00
#
_symmetry.space_group_name_H-M   'P 1'
#
loop_
_entity.id
_entity.type
_entity.pdbx_description
1 polymer ?
#
loop_
_entity_poly.entity_id
_entity_poly.type
_entity_poly.pdbx_seq_one_letter_code
_entity_poly.pdbx_strand_id
1 'polypeptide(L)' 'MANYFECNTCGRPFKEGQGIILTLAGKKLFFHSKGCAYKFFKEVLELSDKDCIDDGVEEVLKKYEEVIETKRKKAEKKI' A
#
# COMPACT_ATOMS: atom_id res chain seq x y z
N MET A 1 -4.58 -28.88 -0.24
CA MET A 1 -5.81 -28.08 -0.47
C MET A 1 -5.39 -26.63 -0.58
N ALA A 2 -5.83 -25.89 -1.61
CA ALA A 2 -5.48 -24.47 -1.72
C ALA A 2 -6.39 -23.65 -0.79
N ASN A 3 -5.80 -22.86 0.11
CA ASN A 3 -6.58 -21.92 0.91
C ASN A 3 -7.08 -20.79 0.00
N TYR A 4 -8.35 -20.43 0.19
CA TYR A 4 -8.96 -19.27 -0.47
C TYR A 4 -9.23 -18.19 0.56
N PHE A 5 -9.05 -16.94 0.14
CA PHE A 5 -9.37 -15.75 0.90
C PHE A 5 -10.48 -14.97 0.21
N GLU A 6 -11.20 -14.17 0.98
CA GLU A 6 -12.20 -13.25 0.48
C GLU A 6 -11.67 -11.81 0.53
N CYS A 7 -11.87 -11.05 -0.54
CA CYS A 7 -11.40 -9.68 -0.64
C CYS A 7 -12.24 -8.74 0.25
N ASN A 8 -11.62 -8.04 1.21
CA ASN A 8 -12.34 -7.12 2.11
C ASN A 8 -13.06 -5.97 1.37
N THR A 9 -12.60 -5.58 0.18
CA THR A 9 -13.19 -4.49 -0.59
C THR A 9 -14.37 -4.90 -1.48
N CYS A 10 -14.39 -6.13 -2.00
CA CYS A 10 -15.36 -6.50 -3.05
C CYS A 10 -15.94 -7.92 -2.93
N GLY A 11 -15.61 -8.67 -1.88
CA GLY A 11 -16.11 -10.03 -1.65
C GLY A 11 -15.58 -11.09 -2.64
N ARG A 12 -14.75 -10.73 -3.61
CA ARG A 12 -14.23 -11.68 -4.60
C ARG A 12 -13.29 -12.70 -3.93
N PRO A 13 -13.49 -14.02 -4.12
CA PRO A 13 -12.57 -15.03 -3.63
C PRO A 13 -11.27 -15.07 -4.45
N PHE A 14 -10.15 -15.33 -3.81
CA PHE A 14 -8.82 -15.47 -4.45
C PHE A 14 -7.95 -16.49 -3.71
N LYS A 15 -6.95 -17.07 -4.41
CA LYS A 15 -6.08 -18.11 -3.83
C LYS A 15 -5.00 -17.50 -2.95
N GLU A 16 -4.56 -18.26 -1.94
CA GLU A 16 -3.34 -17.95 -1.20
C GLU A 16 -2.13 -17.82 -2.13
N GLY A 17 -1.31 -16.80 -1.90
CA GLY A 17 -0.21 -16.40 -2.80
C GLY A 17 -0.63 -15.46 -3.94
N GLN A 18 -1.93 -15.23 -4.14
CA GLN A 18 -2.45 -14.16 -5.00
C GLN A 18 -2.90 -12.97 -4.16
N GLY A 19 -2.95 -11.77 -4.77
CA GLY A 19 -3.43 -10.57 -4.11
C GLY A 19 -2.42 -9.92 -3.15
N ILE A 20 -2.94 -9.20 -2.16
CA ILE A 20 -2.20 -8.46 -1.14
C ILE A 20 -2.80 -8.84 0.21
N ILE A 21 -1.95 -9.29 1.12
CA ILE A 21 -2.32 -9.61 2.50
C ILE A 21 -1.41 -8.80 3.39
N LEU A 22 -2.00 -8.00 4.29
CA LEU A 22 -1.23 -7.18 5.23
C LEU A 22 -1.96 -7.05 6.56
N THR A 23 -1.20 -6.75 7.61
CA THR A 23 -1.75 -6.49 8.93
C THR A 23 -1.64 -5.01 9.24
N LEU A 24 -2.75 -4.34 9.53
CA LEU A 24 -2.80 -2.94 9.91
C LEU A 24 -3.71 -2.78 11.13
N ALA A 25 -3.27 -2.01 12.14
CA ALA A 25 -4.01 -1.81 13.39
C ALA A 25 -4.50 -3.13 14.04
N GLY A 26 -3.66 -4.16 14.02
CA GLY A 26 -3.98 -5.50 14.54
C GLY A 26 -4.99 -6.31 13.72
N LYS A 27 -5.47 -5.78 12.57
CA LYS A 27 -6.42 -6.45 11.69
C LYS A 27 -5.69 -7.02 10.48
N LYS A 28 -5.96 -8.30 10.17
CA LYS A 28 -5.45 -8.95 8.95
C LYS A 28 -6.40 -8.61 7.80
N LEU A 29 -5.87 -7.96 6.77
CA LEU A 29 -6.57 -7.48 5.59
C LEU A 29 -6.15 -8.30 4.37
N PHE A 30 -7.10 -8.54 3.48
CA PHE A 30 -7.03 -9.43 2.32
C PHE A 30 -7.61 -8.71 1.10
N PHE A 31 -6.80 -8.52 0.06
CA PHE A 31 -7.21 -7.86 -1.17
C PHE A 31 -6.84 -8.68 -2.38
N HIS A 32 -7.79 -8.99 -3.26
CA HIS A 32 -7.50 -9.76 -4.46
C HIS A 32 -6.65 -9.00 -5.49
N SER A 33 -6.55 -7.66 -5.38
CA SER A 33 -5.81 -6.81 -6.31
C SER A 33 -5.30 -5.52 -5.65
N LYS A 34 -4.30 -4.88 -6.28
CA LYS A 34 -3.79 -3.55 -5.90
C LYS A 34 -4.89 -2.48 -5.90
N GLY A 35 -5.83 -2.55 -6.86
CA GLY A 35 -6.94 -1.60 -6.94
C GLY A 35 -7.89 -1.70 -5.74
N CYS A 36 -8.19 -2.92 -5.28
CA CYS A 36 -9.00 -3.12 -4.07
C CYS A 36 -8.31 -2.62 -2.81
N ALA A 37 -7.00 -2.88 -2.68
CA ALA A 37 -6.20 -2.35 -1.58
C ALA A 37 -6.19 -0.81 -1.59
N TYR A 38 -5.92 -0.19 -2.74
CA TYR A 38 -5.91 1.27 -2.88
C TYR A 38 -7.25 1.88 -2.50
N LYS A 39 -8.37 1.35 -3.02
CA LYS A 39 -9.70 1.86 -2.69
C LYS A 39 -9.96 1.82 -1.18
N PHE A 40 -9.65 0.70 -0.55
CA PHE A 40 -9.82 0.54 0.90
C PHE A 40 -8.95 1.51 1.70
N PHE A 41 -7.65 1.60 1.41
CA PHE A 41 -6.77 2.50 2.15
C PHE A 41 -7.05 3.97 1.89
N LYS A 42 -7.52 4.31 0.69
CA LYS A 42 -8.00 5.67 0.41
C LYS A 42 -9.16 6.05 1.34
N GLU A 43 -10.17 5.19 1.46
CA GLU A 43 -11.30 5.42 2.36
C GLU A 43 -10.84 5.49 3.83
N VAL A 44 -9.88 4.65 4.25
CA VAL A 44 -9.28 4.72 5.60
C VAL A 44 -8.58 6.06 5.82
N LEU A 45 -7.78 6.52 4.87
CA LEU A 45 -7.05 7.80 4.96
C LEU A 45 -8.01 8.99 4.99
N GLU A 46 -9.07 8.97 4.18
CA GLU A 46 -10.11 10.01 4.17
C GLU A 46 -10.89 10.10 5.48
N LEU A 47 -10.97 9.00 6.24
CA LEU A 47 -11.62 8.94 7.55
C LEU A 47 -10.65 9.18 8.72
N SER A 48 -9.34 9.22 8.48
CA SER A 48 -8.33 9.39 9.52
C SER A 48 -8.16 10.85 9.89
N ASP A 49 -7.86 11.11 11.17
CA ASP A 49 -7.51 12.46 11.62
C ASP A 49 -6.16 12.88 11.02
N LYS A 50 -6.06 14.14 10.56
CA LYS A 50 -4.89 14.67 9.87
C LYS A 50 -3.63 14.57 10.76
N ASP A 51 -3.79 14.93 12.02
CA ASP A 51 -2.71 14.92 13.00
C ASP A 51 -2.16 13.50 13.28
N CYS A 52 -2.90 12.45 12.93
CA CYS A 52 -2.47 11.05 13.10
C CYS A 52 -1.62 10.52 11.93
N ILE A 53 -1.64 11.19 10.77
CA ILE A 53 -1.00 10.68 9.54
C ILE A 53 0.08 11.60 8.98
N ASP A 54 0.09 12.88 9.34
CA ASP A 54 0.98 13.90 8.77
C ASP A 54 2.47 13.52 8.84
N ASP A 55 2.99 13.20 10.03
CA ASP A 55 4.41 12.82 10.21
C ASP A 55 4.78 11.61 9.34
N GLY A 56 3.91 10.60 9.30
CA GLY A 56 4.13 9.39 8.49
C GLY A 56 4.11 9.69 6.99
N VAL A 57 3.28 10.63 6.54
CA VAL A 57 3.26 11.06 5.14
C VAL A 57 4.54 11.81 4.79
N GLU A 58 5.00 12.74 5.63
CA GLU A 58 6.23 13.50 5.41
C GLU A 58 7.47 12.59 5.33
N GLU A 59 7.59 11.63 6.26
CA GLU A 59 8.69 10.66 6.24
C GLU A 59 8.71 9.83 4.95
N VAL A 60 7.55 9.37 4.51
CA VAL A 60 7.42 8.57 3.27
C VAL A 60 7.77 9.42 2.06
N LEU A 61 7.31 10.67 1.98
CA LEU A 61 7.64 11.59 0.89
C LEU A 61 9.14 11.82 0.78
N LYS A 62 9.79 12.19 1.90
CA LYS A 62 11.23 12.43 1.96
C LYS A 62 12.03 11.21 1.47
N LYS A 63 11.66 10.01 1.93
CA LYS A 63 12.29 8.76 1.47
C LYS A 63 12.20 8.60 -0.04
N TYR A 64 11.05 8.87 -0.64
CA TYR A 64 10.88 8.70 -2.09
C TYR A 64 11.57 9.81 -2.90
N GLU A 65 11.64 11.03 -2.39
CA GLU A 65 12.44 12.12 -2.97
C GLU A 65 13.92 11.73 -3.07
N GLU A 66 14.51 11.20 -2.00
CA GLU A 66 15.90 10.73 -1.98
C GLU A 66 16.13 9.59 -2.99
N VAL A 67 15.18 8.66 -3.11
CA VAL A 67 15.22 7.57 -4.10
C VAL A 67 15.18 8.11 -5.53
N ILE A 68 14.31 9.09 -5.80
CA ILE A 68 14.17 9.72 -7.13
C ILE A 68 15.46 10.47 -7.48
N GLU A 69 15.99 11.27 -6.55
CA GLU A 69 17.20 12.06 -6.76
C GLU A 69 18.43 11.17 -7.00
N THR A 70 18.54 10.07 -6.26
CA THR A 70 19.60 9.07 -6.46
C THR A 70 19.50 8.43 -7.86
N LYS A 71 18.28 8.12 -8.31
CA LYS A 71 18.06 7.57 -9.66
C LYS A 71 18.44 8.58 -10.73
N ARG A 72 18.09 9.85 -10.54
CA ARG A 72 18.40 10.95 -11.47
C ARG A 72 19.91 11.14 -11.64
N LYS A 73 20.65 11.28 -10.53
CA LYS A 73 22.13 11.38 -10.54
C LYS A 73 22.82 10.19 -11.22
N LYS A 74 22.26 8.97 -11.08
CA LYS A 74 22.78 7.77 -11.76
C LYS A 74 22.50 7.78 -13.26
N ALA A 75 21.39 8.34 -13.70
CA ALA A 75 21.07 8.49 -15.11
C ALA A 75 21.97 9.55 -15.78
N GLU A 76 22.22 10.67 -15.10
CA GLU A 76 23.11 11.74 -15.56
C GLU A 76 24.58 11.27 -15.72
N LYS A 77 25.05 10.34 -14.87
CA LYS A 77 26.40 9.75 -14.95
C LYS A 77 26.56 8.65 -16.00
N LYS A 78 25.48 8.23 -16.65
CA LYS A 78 25.48 7.19 -17.71
C LYS A 78 25.46 7.78 -19.13
N ILE A 79 25.35 9.11 -19.24
CA ILE A 79 25.50 9.90 -20.47
C ILE A 79 26.93 10.44 -20.49
#